data_AF-F2KLM5-F1
#
_entry.id   AF-F2KLM5-F1
#
_cell.length_a   1.000
_cell.length_b   1.000
_cell.length_c   1.000
_cell.angle_alpha   90.00
_cell.angle_beta   90.00
_cell.angle_gamma   90.00
#
_symmetry.space_group_name_H-M   'P 1'
#
loop_
_entity.id
_entity.type
_entity.pdbx_description
1 polymer ?
#
loop_
_entity_poly.entity_id
_entity_poly.type
_entity_poly.pdbx_seq_one_letter_code
_entity_poly.pdbx_strand_id
1 'polypeptide(L)'
;MPELFHPPSKIPPDDQTTSLVSIPVLDSKGHRTPYDSQTPPEENILTTYCAASYSETGTLRIAPAMSSSPISNQSNPPWSRDELVLALNLYLLHRNGLPGVNHPEVRALSQSLNLIGTATGVSKNQSFRNTNGVCMKLNNFRRWDPSYTNTGRTGLAKGNKDEELVWLEFANNPERLAEVVAAIKANVGITSSTTPMDLSAEEEPGFFEAEEGKVLTRVHRVRERDKKLVKRKKDEALKKHGVLQCEACDFNFSKTYGPDIEGVIDVHHTKPLHTLQPGDKTKLADLALLCANCHRVVHSRRKWLSVAEVKDRYQAAKNTA
;
A
#
# COMPACT_ATOMS: atom_id res chain seq x y z
N MET A 1 -4.60 -72.36 38.67
CA MET A 1 -5.59 -71.26 38.70
C MET A 1 -5.00 -70.12 37.87
N PRO A 2 -5.61 -69.80 36.71
CA PRO A 2 -5.09 -69.00 35.61
C PRO A 2 -5.68 -67.56 35.70
N GLU A 3 -5.52 -66.56 34.82
CA GLU A 3 -5.62 -66.53 33.36
C GLU A 3 -4.90 -65.30 32.76
N LEU A 4 -4.34 -65.54 31.58
CA LEU A 4 -4.05 -64.56 30.54
C LEU A 4 -5.37 -64.13 29.89
N PHE A 5 -5.55 -62.83 29.61
CA PHE A 5 -6.56 -62.40 28.63
C PHE A 5 -5.98 -61.42 27.60
N HIS A 6 -6.17 -61.82 26.36
CA HIS A 6 -5.82 -61.16 25.10
C HIS A 6 -6.74 -59.96 24.80
N PRO A 7 -6.37 -59.07 23.85
CA PRO A 7 -7.13 -57.87 23.53
C PRO A 7 -8.38 -58.19 22.68
N PRO A 8 -9.44 -57.36 22.73
CA PRO A 8 -10.57 -57.52 21.84
C PRO A 8 -10.30 -56.94 20.44
N SER A 9 -10.69 -57.79 19.49
CA SER A 9 -10.89 -57.63 18.06
C SER A 9 -11.67 -56.37 17.61
N LYS A 10 -11.27 -55.90 16.43
CA LYS A 10 -12.01 -55.22 15.34
C LYS A 10 -13.54 -55.16 15.48
N ILE A 11 -14.09 -53.97 15.22
CA ILE A 11 -15.49 -53.68 14.89
C ILE A 11 -15.50 -52.93 13.51
N PRO A 12 -16.54 -53.11 12.66
CA PRO A 12 -16.54 -52.91 11.20
C PRO A 12 -16.70 -51.44 10.75
N PRO A 13 -16.70 -51.14 9.43
CA PRO A 13 -16.93 -49.78 8.93
C PRO A 13 -18.40 -49.41 9.09
N ASP A 14 -18.66 -48.22 9.66
CA ASP A 14 -19.99 -47.63 9.67
C ASP A 14 -20.07 -46.59 8.54
N ASP A 15 -20.77 -47.00 7.49
CA ASP A 15 -21.26 -46.17 6.39
C ASP A 15 -22.52 -45.47 6.88
N GLN A 16 -22.38 -44.26 7.40
CA GLN A 16 -23.52 -43.37 7.66
C GLN A 16 -23.21 -41.98 7.14
N THR A 17 -23.72 -41.75 5.93
CA THR A 17 -24.22 -40.49 5.40
C THR A 17 -24.66 -39.50 6.50
N THR A 18 -23.78 -38.56 6.84
CA THR A 18 -24.19 -37.39 7.63
C THR A 18 -25.01 -36.46 6.75
N SER A 19 -26.32 -36.65 6.81
CA SER A 19 -27.34 -35.69 6.43
C SER A 19 -27.04 -34.33 7.07
N LEU A 20 -26.82 -33.31 6.23
CA LEU A 20 -26.71 -31.92 6.66
C LEU A 20 -28.05 -31.50 7.27
N VAL A 21 -28.12 -31.46 8.59
CA VAL A 21 -29.22 -30.83 9.32
C VAL A 21 -29.18 -29.34 8.99
N SER A 22 -30.09 -28.90 8.13
CA SER A 22 -30.24 -27.50 7.77
C SER A 22 -30.80 -26.71 8.95
N ILE A 23 -30.02 -25.77 9.47
CA ILE A 23 -30.45 -24.80 10.48
C ILE A 23 -31.38 -23.79 9.79
N PRO A 24 -32.63 -23.58 10.25
CA PRO A 24 -33.51 -22.59 9.63
C PRO A 24 -33.00 -21.17 9.91
N VAL A 25 -32.81 -20.39 8.85
CA VAL A 25 -32.55 -18.95 8.92
C VAL A 25 -33.87 -18.26 9.29
N LEU A 26 -33.92 -17.65 10.47
CA LEU A 26 -35.02 -16.80 10.91
C LEU A 26 -34.76 -15.36 10.46
N ASP A 27 -35.80 -14.65 10.03
CA ASP A 27 -35.68 -13.22 9.79
C ASP A 27 -35.56 -12.43 11.11
N SER A 28 -35.28 -11.13 11.01
CA SER A 28 -35.14 -10.23 12.17
C SER A 28 -36.44 -10.04 13.00
N LYS A 29 -37.52 -10.76 12.66
CA LYS A 29 -38.81 -10.78 13.37
C LYS A 29 -39.26 -12.20 13.73
N GLY A 30 -38.38 -13.21 13.62
CA GLY A 30 -38.62 -14.58 14.12
C GLY A 30 -39.62 -15.42 13.32
N HIS A 31 -39.93 -15.06 12.08
CA HIS A 31 -40.86 -15.83 11.24
C HIS A 31 -40.15 -16.80 10.29
N ARG A 32 -40.75 -17.97 10.05
CA ARG A 32 -40.29 -18.94 9.04
C ARG A 32 -40.70 -18.45 7.65
N THR A 33 -39.74 -18.25 6.77
CA THR A 33 -39.99 -17.93 5.35
C THR A 33 -40.21 -19.22 4.55
N PRO A 34 -41.24 -19.32 3.70
CA PRO A 34 -41.36 -20.43 2.74
C PRO A 34 -40.26 -20.33 1.67
N TYR A 35 -39.52 -21.40 1.46
CA TYR A 35 -38.53 -21.52 0.38
C TYR A 35 -39.28 -21.84 -0.93
N ASP A 36 -39.41 -20.85 -1.81
CA ASP A 36 -39.99 -21.04 -3.15
C ASP A 36 -38.85 -21.41 -4.12
N SER A 37 -38.89 -22.65 -4.62
CA SER A 37 -37.93 -23.20 -5.56
C SER A 37 -38.26 -22.73 -6.97
N GLN A 38 -37.73 -21.58 -7.37
CA GLN A 38 -37.63 -21.19 -8.78
C GLN A 38 -36.18 -20.86 -9.11
N THR A 39 -35.59 -21.73 -9.92
CA THR A 39 -34.29 -21.55 -10.57
C THR A 39 -34.27 -20.26 -11.41
N PRO A 40 -33.31 -19.34 -11.20
CA PRO A 40 -33.14 -18.22 -12.12
C PRO A 40 -32.52 -18.70 -13.45
N PRO A 41 -32.90 -18.12 -14.59
CA PRO A 41 -32.32 -18.47 -15.88
C PRO A 41 -30.86 -17.97 -15.99
N GLU A 42 -30.04 -18.79 -16.65
CA GLU A 42 -28.64 -18.50 -16.96
C GLU A 42 -28.49 -17.24 -17.82
N GLU A 43 -27.86 -16.20 -17.28
CA GLU A 43 -27.40 -15.06 -18.09
C GLU A 43 -26.04 -15.38 -18.70
N ASN A 44 -26.08 -15.62 -20.00
CA ASN A 44 -24.97 -15.88 -20.89
C ASN A 44 -24.15 -14.58 -21.11
N ILE A 45 -22.95 -14.54 -20.53
CA ILE A 45 -21.92 -13.54 -20.83
C ILE A 45 -21.11 -14.05 -22.03
N LEU A 46 -20.85 -13.15 -22.99
CA LEU A 46 -20.14 -13.30 -24.28
C LEU A 46 -21.05 -13.58 -25.47
N THR A 47 -21.26 -12.58 -26.33
CA THR A 47 -20.52 -12.41 -27.59
C THR A 47 -21.21 -11.34 -28.44
N THR A 48 -20.72 -10.09 -28.45
CA THR A 48 -21.14 -9.12 -29.47
C THR A 48 -20.32 -9.40 -30.73
N TYR A 49 -20.86 -10.26 -31.57
CA TYR A 49 -20.48 -10.38 -32.98
C TYR A 49 -20.83 -9.09 -33.72
N CYS A 50 -19.91 -8.63 -34.57
CA CYS A 50 -20.20 -7.68 -35.64
C CYS A 50 -21.37 -8.18 -36.49
N ALA A 51 -22.55 -7.58 -36.34
CA ALA A 51 -23.62 -7.71 -37.31
C ALA A 51 -23.37 -6.70 -38.44
N ALA A 52 -22.81 -7.18 -39.54
CA ALA A 52 -22.89 -6.48 -40.82
C ALA A 52 -24.31 -6.67 -41.38
N SER A 53 -25.13 -5.62 -41.34
CA SER A 53 -26.36 -5.53 -42.10
C SER A 53 -26.09 -4.81 -43.43
N TYR A 54 -26.26 -5.53 -44.54
CA TYR A 54 -26.31 -4.94 -45.88
C TYR A 54 -27.68 -4.28 -46.06
N SER A 55 -27.70 -2.99 -46.34
CA SER A 55 -28.84 -2.31 -46.97
C SER A 55 -28.49 -2.01 -48.43
N GLU A 56 -29.29 -2.57 -49.34
CA GLU A 56 -29.33 -2.21 -50.75
C GLU A 56 -29.74 -0.74 -50.89
N THR A 57 -28.76 0.16 -51.04
CA THR A 57 -28.80 1.39 -51.84
C THR A 57 -27.55 2.19 -51.50
N GLY A 58 -26.63 2.26 -52.46
CA GLY A 58 -25.37 2.98 -52.33
C GLY A 58 -25.59 4.48 -52.24
N THR A 59 -25.47 5.06 -51.05
CA THR A 59 -25.03 6.46 -50.87
C THR A 59 -24.33 6.60 -49.52
N LEU A 60 -23.03 6.89 -49.55
CA LEU A 60 -22.19 7.08 -48.36
C LEU A 60 -22.58 8.41 -47.67
N ARG A 61 -23.24 8.36 -46.51
CA ARG A 61 -23.38 9.53 -45.63
C ARG A 61 -22.23 9.52 -44.61
N ILE A 62 -21.28 10.42 -44.78
CA ILE A 62 -20.24 10.69 -43.79
C ILE A 62 -20.93 11.29 -42.56
N ALA A 63 -20.98 10.54 -41.46
CA ALA A 63 -21.40 11.08 -40.17
C ALA A 63 -20.41 12.20 -39.77
N PRO A 64 -20.87 13.38 -39.33
CA PRO A 64 -19.99 14.42 -38.85
C PRO A 64 -19.19 13.88 -37.67
N ALA A 65 -17.88 14.13 -37.69
CA ALA A 65 -16.96 13.74 -36.62
C ALA A 65 -17.58 14.09 -35.27
N MET A 66 -17.80 13.07 -34.44
CA MET A 66 -18.16 13.26 -33.05
C MET A 66 -17.10 14.16 -32.43
N SER A 67 -17.54 15.37 -32.10
CA SER A 67 -16.79 16.39 -31.38
C SER A 67 -15.96 15.73 -30.29
N SER A 68 -14.64 15.80 -30.42
CA SER A 68 -13.70 15.45 -29.36
C SER A 68 -14.19 16.09 -28.06
N SER A 69 -14.56 15.27 -27.08
CA SER A 69 -14.92 15.77 -25.76
C SER A 69 -13.78 16.69 -25.28
N PRO A 70 -14.09 17.89 -24.75
CA PRO A 70 -13.06 18.81 -24.30
C PRO A 70 -12.21 18.10 -23.24
N ILE A 71 -10.90 18.15 -23.42
CA ILE A 71 -9.89 17.67 -22.46
C ILE A 71 -10.28 18.24 -21.10
N SER A 72 -10.72 17.36 -20.19
CA SER A 72 -11.13 17.79 -18.86
C SER A 72 -9.96 18.50 -18.18
N ASN A 73 -10.23 19.69 -17.66
CA ASN A 73 -9.27 20.52 -16.94
C ASN A 73 -9.00 19.86 -15.57
N GLN A 74 -8.28 18.73 -15.57
CA GLN A 74 -7.98 17.99 -14.34
C GLN A 74 -7.07 18.85 -13.46
N SER A 75 -7.63 19.34 -12.35
CA SER A 75 -6.90 20.05 -11.31
C SER A 75 -5.71 19.25 -10.82
N ASN A 76 -4.61 19.92 -10.49
CA ASN A 76 -3.45 19.25 -9.91
C ASN A 76 -3.85 18.48 -8.64
N PRO A 77 -3.32 17.25 -8.46
CA PRO A 77 -3.63 16.46 -7.28
C PRO A 77 -3.04 17.08 -6.01
N PRO A 78 -3.55 16.65 -4.83
CA PRO A 78 -3.03 17.05 -3.53
C PRO A 78 -1.52 16.83 -3.42
N TRP A 79 -0.86 17.64 -2.59
CA TRP A 79 0.56 17.45 -2.29
C TRP A 79 0.75 16.19 -1.44
N SER A 80 1.63 15.28 -1.88
CA SER A 80 1.98 14.09 -1.11
C SER A 80 2.87 14.44 0.07
N ARG A 81 3.01 13.50 1.02
CA ARG A 81 3.91 13.66 2.16
C ARG A 81 5.35 13.94 1.70
N ASP A 82 5.85 13.19 0.72
CA ASP A 82 7.22 13.33 0.21
C ASP A 82 7.46 14.73 -0.38
N GLU A 83 6.49 15.25 -1.12
CA GLU A 83 6.56 16.59 -1.70
C GLU A 83 6.58 17.67 -0.61
N LEU A 84 5.80 17.49 0.46
CA LEU A 84 5.77 18.40 1.61
C LEU A 84 7.06 18.34 2.43
N VAL A 85 7.66 17.16 2.61
CA VAL A 85 8.96 16.99 3.28
C VAL A 85 10.07 17.72 2.52
N LEU A 86 10.12 17.58 1.21
CA LEU A 86 11.10 18.30 0.37
C LEU A 86 10.89 19.82 0.42
N ALA A 87 9.63 20.27 0.43
CA ALA A 87 9.28 21.68 0.56
C ALA A 87 9.63 22.24 1.94
N LEU A 88 9.37 21.50 3.03
CA LEU A 88 9.72 21.90 4.39
C LEU A 88 11.23 22.03 4.55
N ASN A 89 12.01 21.12 3.97
CA ASN A 89 13.47 21.21 3.99
C ASN A 89 13.96 22.52 3.34
N LEU A 90 13.43 22.87 2.16
CA LEU A 90 13.79 24.14 1.52
C LEU A 90 13.32 25.35 2.34
N TYR A 91 12.15 25.27 2.97
CA TYR A 91 11.64 26.31 3.85
C TYR A 91 12.59 26.58 5.03
N LEU A 92 13.02 25.52 5.74
CA LEU A 92 13.88 25.65 6.91
C LEU A 92 15.28 26.16 6.56
N LEU A 93 15.82 25.80 5.39
CA LEU A 93 17.08 26.35 4.88
C LEU A 93 17.00 27.86 4.62
N HIS A 94 15.83 28.37 4.26
CA HIS A 94 15.57 29.79 3.95
C HIS A 94 14.63 30.47 4.93
N ARG A 95 14.57 29.98 6.17
CA ARG A 95 13.57 30.41 7.18
C ARG A 95 13.54 31.93 7.39
N ASN A 96 14.71 32.57 7.33
CA ASN A 96 14.89 34.00 7.57
C ASN A 96 14.64 34.89 6.33
N GLY A 97 14.46 34.30 5.15
CA GLY A 97 14.27 35.02 3.90
C GLY A 97 13.92 34.08 2.76
N LEU A 98 12.61 33.90 2.51
CA LEU A 98 12.16 32.90 1.54
C LEU A 98 12.60 33.25 0.11
N PRO A 99 13.06 32.24 -0.65
CA PRO A 99 13.48 32.44 -2.03
C PRO A 99 12.30 32.80 -2.92
N GLY A 100 12.53 33.71 -3.86
CA GLY A 100 11.55 34.08 -4.89
C GLY A 100 11.36 32.98 -5.95
N VAL A 101 10.34 33.14 -6.78
CA VAL A 101 9.92 32.18 -7.83
C VAL A 101 11.03 31.78 -8.81
N ASN A 102 11.99 32.68 -9.06
CA ASN A 102 13.09 32.44 -9.99
C ASN A 102 14.36 31.91 -9.30
N HIS A 103 14.34 31.66 -7.99
CA HIS A 103 15.52 31.19 -7.26
C HIS A 103 16.00 29.81 -7.78
N PRO A 104 17.32 29.57 -7.91
CA PRO A 104 17.84 28.30 -8.39
C PRO A 104 17.34 27.08 -7.61
N GLU A 105 17.25 27.17 -6.28
CA GLU A 105 16.78 26.05 -5.46
C GLU A 105 15.27 25.82 -5.54
N VAL A 106 14.47 26.85 -5.80
CA VAL A 106 13.04 26.70 -6.07
C VAL A 106 12.84 25.97 -7.40
N ARG A 107 13.66 26.30 -8.42
CA ARG A 107 13.67 25.58 -9.70
C ARG A 107 14.12 24.13 -9.53
N ALA A 108 15.19 23.88 -8.78
CA ALA A 108 15.68 22.52 -8.51
C ALA A 108 14.66 21.66 -7.75
N LEU A 109 13.97 22.24 -6.77
CA LEU A 109 12.88 21.56 -6.07
C LEU A 109 11.73 21.25 -7.03
N SER A 110 11.29 22.22 -7.83
CA SER A 110 10.23 22.00 -8.84
C SER A 110 10.57 20.86 -9.80
N GLN A 111 11.83 20.78 -10.28
CA GLN A 111 12.31 19.69 -11.12
C GLN A 111 12.25 18.34 -10.38
N SER A 112 12.69 18.29 -9.12
CA SER A 112 12.65 17.08 -8.29
C SER A 112 11.21 16.58 -8.06
N LEU A 113 10.27 17.48 -7.79
CA LEU A 113 8.86 17.15 -7.61
C LEU A 113 8.22 16.62 -8.90
N ASN A 114 8.61 17.15 -10.06
CA ASN A 114 8.15 16.66 -11.36
C ASN A 114 8.68 15.25 -11.69
N LEU A 115 9.92 14.94 -11.27
CA LEU A 115 10.45 13.58 -11.35
C LEU A 115 9.66 12.60 -10.47
N ILE A 116 9.34 13.00 -9.23
CA ILE A 116 8.49 12.21 -8.34
C ILE A 116 7.11 11.98 -8.96
N GLY A 117 6.46 13.04 -9.46
CA GLY A 117 5.15 12.93 -10.11
C GLY A 117 5.18 11.97 -11.30
N THR A 118 6.24 12.04 -12.13
CA THR A 118 6.45 11.10 -13.23
C THR A 118 6.61 9.66 -12.73
N ALA A 119 7.41 9.46 -11.69
CA ALA A 119 7.63 8.15 -11.11
C ALA A 119 6.33 7.56 -10.55
N THR A 120 5.52 8.36 -9.85
CA THR A 120 4.26 7.93 -9.22
C THR A 120 3.05 7.94 -10.16
N GLY A 121 3.23 8.16 -11.47
CA GLY A 121 2.13 8.13 -12.45
C GLY A 121 1.17 9.32 -12.36
N VAL A 122 1.59 10.43 -11.76
CA VAL A 122 0.77 11.63 -11.53
C VAL A 122 0.94 12.65 -12.68
N SER A 123 -0.16 13.34 -13.01
CA SER A 123 -0.37 14.27 -14.13
C SER A 123 0.80 15.20 -14.49
N LYS A 124 1.06 15.33 -15.80
CA LYS A 124 2.18 16.08 -16.42
C LYS A 124 1.76 17.40 -17.07
N ASN A 125 0.79 18.12 -16.50
CA ASN A 125 0.45 19.45 -17.03
C ASN A 125 1.54 20.49 -16.63
N GLN A 126 1.64 21.60 -17.37
CA GLN A 126 2.66 22.64 -17.13
C GLN A 126 2.52 23.34 -15.75
N SER A 127 1.35 23.23 -15.12
CA SER A 127 1.09 23.78 -13.80
C SER A 127 1.54 22.85 -12.66
N PHE A 128 1.85 21.59 -12.96
CA PHE A 128 2.20 20.58 -11.96
C PHE A 128 3.51 20.94 -11.26
N ARG A 129 3.41 21.17 -9.94
CA ARG A 129 4.55 21.45 -9.04
C ARG A 129 5.56 22.44 -9.62
N ASN A 130 5.06 23.44 -10.33
CA ASN A 130 5.88 24.51 -10.89
C ASN A 130 6.43 25.42 -9.78
N THR A 131 7.33 26.35 -10.14
CA THR A 131 7.99 27.24 -9.18
C THR A 131 7.01 28.10 -8.37
N ASN A 132 5.90 28.54 -8.97
CA ASN A 132 4.84 29.27 -8.27
C ASN A 132 4.20 28.40 -7.18
N GLY A 133 3.86 27.15 -7.50
CA GLY A 133 3.33 26.18 -6.55
C GLY A 133 4.29 25.90 -5.40
N VAL A 134 5.60 25.81 -5.69
CA VAL A 134 6.64 25.66 -4.67
C VAL A 134 6.66 26.87 -3.73
N CYS A 135 6.77 28.09 -4.26
CA CYS A 135 6.77 29.31 -3.43
C CYS A 135 5.50 29.45 -2.59
N MET A 136 4.34 29.11 -3.15
CA MET A 136 3.08 29.07 -2.41
C MET A 136 3.18 28.10 -1.22
N LYS A 137 3.73 26.89 -1.42
CA LYS A 137 3.92 25.92 -0.33
C LYS A 137 4.93 26.37 0.72
N LEU A 138 6.03 27.01 0.33
CA LEU A 138 6.96 27.60 1.31
C LEU A 138 6.25 28.65 2.18
N ASN A 139 5.37 29.46 1.59
CA ASN A 139 4.60 30.45 2.35
C ASN A 139 3.53 29.82 3.26
N ASN A 140 2.99 28.64 2.93
CA ASN A 140 2.05 27.93 3.81
C ASN A 140 2.71 27.53 5.14
N PHE A 141 3.97 27.10 5.15
CA PHE A 141 4.68 26.71 6.38
C PHE A 141 4.85 27.86 7.38
N ARG A 142 4.84 29.12 6.94
CA ARG A 142 4.90 30.29 7.84
C ARG A 142 3.78 30.33 8.88
N ARG A 143 2.65 29.67 8.62
CA ARG A 143 1.56 29.56 9.61
C ARG A 143 1.97 28.75 10.84
N TRP A 144 2.81 27.75 10.64
CA TRP A 144 3.22 26.82 11.69
C TRP A 144 4.53 27.21 12.36
N ASP A 145 5.23 28.21 11.82
CA ASP A 145 6.53 28.65 12.31
C ASP A 145 6.41 29.69 13.44
N PRO A 146 6.75 29.34 14.70
CA PRO A 146 6.72 30.27 15.82
C PRO A 146 7.67 31.47 15.65
N SER A 147 8.81 31.30 14.95
CA SER A 147 9.73 32.41 14.69
C SER A 147 9.13 33.47 13.78
N TYR A 148 8.12 33.11 12.99
CA TYR A 148 7.38 34.02 12.13
C TYR A 148 6.11 34.52 12.81
N THR A 149 5.34 33.63 13.46
CA THR A 149 4.06 34.00 14.06
C THR A 149 4.21 34.83 15.34
N ASN A 150 5.26 34.59 16.14
CA ASN A 150 5.53 35.37 17.35
C ASN A 150 5.90 36.83 17.05
N THR A 151 6.20 37.19 15.80
CA THR A 151 6.39 38.60 15.40
C THR A 151 5.07 39.30 15.05
N GLY A 152 3.93 38.70 15.37
CA GLY A 152 2.59 39.21 15.04
C GLY A 152 2.20 39.04 13.56
N ARG A 153 2.98 38.27 12.78
CA ARG A 153 2.69 37.99 11.37
C ARG A 153 1.92 36.68 11.27
N THR A 154 1.12 36.54 10.21
CA THR A 154 0.39 35.30 9.93
C THR A 154 0.79 34.74 8.57
N GLY A 155 0.80 33.41 8.46
CA GLY A 155 0.96 32.72 7.18
C GLY A 155 -0.30 32.81 6.32
N LEU A 156 -0.26 32.23 5.13
CA LEU A 156 -1.44 32.15 4.26
C LEU A 156 -2.61 31.46 4.97
N ALA A 157 -3.85 31.92 4.73
CA ALA A 157 -5.07 31.46 5.43
C ALA A 157 -5.61 30.10 4.92
N LYS A 158 -5.26 29.69 3.69
CA LYS A 158 -5.65 28.39 3.12
C LYS A 158 -4.44 27.44 3.05
N GLY A 159 -4.45 26.41 3.89
CA GLY A 159 -3.38 25.41 4.01
C GLY A 159 -3.98 24.01 4.19
N ASN A 160 -3.17 22.97 4.02
CA ASN A 160 -3.58 21.58 4.19
C ASN A 160 -3.17 21.05 5.58
N LYS A 161 -3.97 20.17 6.19
CA LYS A 161 -3.63 19.49 7.46
C LYS A 161 -2.32 18.71 7.37
N ASP A 162 -1.97 18.16 6.20
CA ASP A 162 -0.72 17.44 6.01
C ASP A 162 0.52 18.34 6.18
N GLU A 163 0.40 19.66 5.97
CA GLU A 163 1.49 20.62 6.21
C GLU A 163 1.80 20.71 7.72
N GLU A 164 0.77 20.66 8.56
CA GLU A 164 0.89 20.63 10.02
C GLU A 164 1.55 19.35 10.50
N LEU A 165 1.14 18.20 9.95
CA LEU A 165 1.72 16.90 10.32
C LEU A 165 3.21 16.83 10.01
N VAL A 166 3.61 17.25 8.81
CA VAL A 166 5.02 17.28 8.40
C VAL A 166 5.81 18.30 9.22
N TRP A 167 5.21 19.45 9.56
CA TRP A 167 5.81 20.42 10.46
C TRP A 167 6.08 19.84 11.86
N LEU A 168 5.06 19.27 12.49
CA LEU A 168 5.15 18.67 13.83
C LEU A 168 6.20 17.55 13.88
N GLU A 169 6.33 16.76 12.80
CA GLU A 169 7.29 15.66 12.72
C GLU A 169 8.75 16.16 12.61
N PHE A 170 9.02 17.21 11.83
CA PHE A 170 10.38 17.54 11.39
C PHE A 170 10.92 18.90 11.79
N ALA A 171 10.08 19.90 12.09
CA ALA A 171 10.54 21.28 12.26
C ALA A 171 11.57 21.44 13.39
N ASN A 172 11.52 20.57 14.41
CA ASN A 172 12.45 20.57 15.55
C ASN A 172 13.52 19.46 15.45
N ASN A 173 13.62 18.76 14.32
CA ASN A 173 14.59 17.68 14.12
C ASN A 173 15.19 17.74 12.70
N PRO A 174 16.12 18.69 12.44
CA PRO A 174 16.69 18.91 11.11
C PRO A 174 17.56 17.73 10.63
N GLU A 175 18.18 16.98 11.55
CA GLU A 175 18.96 15.78 11.20
C GLU A 175 18.05 14.70 10.60
N ARG A 176 16.96 14.35 11.30
CA ARG A 176 15.97 13.39 10.80
C ARG A 176 15.34 13.86 9.48
N LEU A 177 15.06 15.16 9.34
CA LEU A 177 14.55 15.70 8.09
C LEU A 177 15.54 15.50 6.93
N ALA A 178 16.82 15.79 7.16
CA ALA A 178 17.86 15.63 6.15
C ALA A 178 18.02 14.16 5.72
N GLU A 179 17.96 13.22 6.67
CA GLU A 179 17.97 11.77 6.39
C GLU A 179 16.81 11.36 5.47
N VAL A 180 15.58 11.76 5.82
CA VAL A 180 14.38 11.43 5.02
C VAL A 180 14.47 12.06 3.63
N VAL A 181 14.92 13.32 3.53
CA VAL A 181 15.12 14.01 2.23
C VAL A 181 16.15 13.28 1.37
N ALA A 182 17.27 12.85 1.96
CA ALA A 182 18.30 12.08 1.25
C ALA A 182 17.75 10.75 0.76
N ALA A 183 17.00 10.04 1.60
CA ALA A 183 16.35 8.77 1.25
C ALA A 183 15.34 8.94 0.10
N ILE A 184 14.47 9.96 0.14
CA ILE A 184 13.54 10.26 -0.95
C ILE A 184 14.32 10.49 -2.25
N LYS A 185 15.28 11.42 -2.24
CA LYS A 185 16.06 11.79 -3.43
C LYS A 185 16.82 10.61 -4.05
N ALA A 186 17.42 9.76 -3.21
CA ALA A 186 18.15 8.58 -3.67
C ALA A 186 17.26 7.54 -4.38
N ASN A 187 15.96 7.52 -4.06
CA ASN A 187 15.03 6.48 -4.51
C ASN A 187 14.04 6.94 -5.60
N VAL A 188 13.96 8.25 -5.93
CA VAL A 188 13.11 8.76 -7.04
C VAL A 188 13.46 8.13 -8.40
N GLY A 189 14.74 7.79 -8.62
CA GLY A 189 15.19 7.13 -9.85
C GLY A 189 14.72 5.68 -9.96
N ILE A 190 14.67 4.95 -8.84
CA ILE A 190 14.29 3.53 -8.81
C ILE A 190 12.80 3.38 -9.14
N THR A 191 11.95 4.27 -8.61
CA THR A 191 10.51 4.25 -8.84
C THR A 191 10.14 4.60 -10.29
N SER A 192 11.02 5.28 -11.03
CA SER A 192 10.82 5.62 -12.45
C SER A 192 11.11 4.45 -13.41
N SER A 193 11.90 3.46 -12.99
CA SER A 193 12.29 2.31 -13.82
C SER A 193 11.41 1.06 -13.64
N THR A 194 10.52 1.04 -12.66
CA THR A 194 9.64 -0.12 -12.38
C THR A 194 8.36 -0.08 -13.24
N THR A 195 7.99 -1.21 -13.83
CA THR A 195 6.82 -1.36 -14.72
C THR A 195 5.48 -1.06 -14.02
N PRO A 196 4.47 -0.52 -14.74
CA PRO A 196 3.16 -0.21 -14.17
C PRO A 196 2.38 -1.40 -13.60
N MET A 197 2.70 -2.63 -14.00
CA MET A 197 2.01 -3.84 -13.53
C MET A 197 2.34 -4.20 -12.07
N ASP A 198 3.46 -3.70 -11.52
CA ASP A 198 3.74 -3.77 -10.08
C ASP A 198 2.96 -2.69 -9.29
N LEU A 199 2.21 -1.80 -9.96
CA LEU A 199 1.51 -0.64 -9.37
C LEU A 199 0.00 -0.82 -9.21
N SER A 200 -0.61 -1.91 -9.67
CA SER A 200 -2.07 -2.07 -9.64
C SER A 200 -2.69 -2.33 -8.25
N ALA A 201 -1.92 -2.16 -7.16
CA ALA A 201 -2.44 -2.28 -5.79
C ALA A 201 -2.66 -0.92 -5.11
N GLU A 202 -2.52 0.20 -5.83
CA GLU A 202 -2.84 1.55 -5.33
C GLU A 202 -4.34 1.72 -4.98
N GLU A 203 -5.17 0.70 -5.20
CA GLU A 203 -6.62 0.68 -4.94
C GLU A 203 -7.08 -0.47 -4.02
N GLU A 204 -6.20 -1.08 -3.22
CA GLU A 204 -6.63 -2.02 -2.16
C GLU A 204 -7.32 -1.24 -1.01
N PRO A 205 -8.62 -1.49 -0.72
CA PRO A 205 -9.30 -0.85 0.40
C PRO A 205 -8.59 -1.19 1.72
N GLY A 206 -8.11 -0.16 2.43
CA GLY A 206 -7.42 -0.30 3.72
C GLY A 206 -5.89 -0.18 3.67
N PHE A 207 -5.30 0.16 2.51
CA PHE A 207 -3.88 0.54 2.43
C PHE A 207 -3.71 2.02 2.77
N PHE A 208 -3.02 2.31 3.88
CA PHE A 208 -2.66 3.68 4.26
C PHE A 208 -1.25 4.00 3.74
N GLU A 209 -1.05 5.22 3.21
CA GLU A 209 0.29 5.74 2.93
C GLU A 209 1.14 5.61 4.20
N ALA A 210 2.28 4.91 4.12
CA ALA A 210 3.15 4.68 5.26
C ALA A 210 3.67 6.01 5.81
N GLU A 211 4.13 6.02 7.07
CA GLU A 211 4.87 7.14 7.67
C GLU A 211 6.04 7.60 6.80
N GLU A 212 6.56 6.73 5.93
CA GLU A 212 7.67 7.01 5.02
C GLU A 212 7.31 7.76 3.74
N GLY A 213 6.00 7.90 3.43
CA GLY A 213 5.52 8.49 2.18
C GLY A 213 5.52 7.53 0.98
N LYS A 214 4.92 7.96 -0.14
CA LYS A 214 4.67 7.12 -1.33
C LYS A 214 5.94 6.56 -1.98
N VAL A 215 6.99 7.37 -2.11
CA VAL A 215 8.23 6.96 -2.80
C VAL A 215 8.89 5.80 -2.06
N LEU A 216 9.05 5.92 -0.74
CA LEU A 216 9.69 4.89 0.08
C LEU A 216 8.79 3.67 0.25
N THR A 217 7.47 3.86 0.42
CA THR A 217 6.49 2.76 0.43
C THR A 217 6.60 1.90 -0.84
N ARG A 218 6.76 2.53 -2.01
CA ARG A 218 6.90 1.81 -3.27
C ARG A 218 8.20 1.02 -3.33
N VAL A 219 9.33 1.60 -2.95
CA VAL A 219 10.61 0.87 -2.92
C VAL A 219 10.54 -0.29 -1.94
N HIS A 220 9.83 -0.13 -0.82
CA HIS A 220 9.63 -1.20 0.14
C HIS A 220 8.98 -2.43 -0.50
N ARG A 221 7.87 -2.21 -1.19
CA ARG A 221 7.12 -3.27 -1.86
C ARG A 221 7.92 -3.95 -2.96
N VAL A 222 8.72 -3.19 -3.71
CA VAL A 222 9.63 -3.75 -4.72
C VAL A 222 10.66 -4.67 -4.07
N ARG A 223 11.27 -4.25 -2.96
CA ARG A 223 12.26 -5.07 -2.26
C ARG A 223 11.63 -6.31 -1.61
N GLU A 224 10.45 -6.20 -1.03
CA GLU A 224 9.69 -7.35 -0.47
C GLU A 224 9.37 -8.41 -1.53
N ARG A 225 9.30 -8.00 -2.80
CA ARG A 225 9.03 -8.89 -3.95
C ARG A 225 10.28 -9.27 -4.74
N ASP A 226 11.47 -8.83 -4.32
CA ASP A 226 12.72 -9.19 -5.00
C ASP A 226 12.93 -10.71 -4.91
N LYS A 227 12.82 -11.40 -6.05
CA LYS A 227 12.88 -12.87 -6.11
C LYS A 227 14.15 -13.44 -5.48
N LYS A 228 15.30 -12.76 -5.60
CA LYS A 228 16.57 -13.23 -5.03
C LYS A 228 16.55 -13.06 -3.51
N LEU A 229 16.07 -11.92 -3.02
CA LEU A 229 15.97 -11.64 -1.61
C LEU A 229 14.97 -12.56 -0.91
N VAL A 230 13.79 -12.73 -1.51
CA VAL A 230 12.74 -13.63 -1.04
C VAL A 230 13.24 -15.06 -0.95
N LYS A 231 13.87 -15.56 -2.02
CA LYS A 231 14.44 -16.91 -2.04
C LYS A 231 15.47 -17.07 -0.93
N ARG A 232 16.44 -16.15 -0.83
CA ARG A 232 17.48 -16.21 0.21
C ARG A 232 16.92 -16.22 1.63
N LYS A 233 15.87 -15.43 1.90
CA LYS A 233 15.25 -15.41 3.23
C LYS A 233 14.52 -16.71 3.55
N LYS A 234 13.79 -17.27 2.59
CA LYS A 234 13.12 -18.57 2.74
C LYS A 234 14.12 -19.70 2.94
N ASP A 235 15.19 -19.73 2.14
CA ASP A 235 16.27 -20.73 2.27
C ASP A 235 16.96 -20.64 3.65
N GLU A 236 17.20 -19.42 4.16
CA GLU A 236 17.75 -19.21 5.51
C GLU A 236 16.82 -19.76 6.59
N ALA A 237 15.52 -19.47 6.49
CA ALA A 237 14.53 -19.94 7.46
C ALA A 237 14.39 -21.47 7.45
N LEU A 238 14.33 -22.08 6.25
CA LEU A 238 14.32 -23.53 6.09
C LEU A 238 15.59 -24.17 6.66
N LYS A 239 16.76 -23.60 6.38
CA LYS A 239 18.03 -24.13 6.91
C LYS A 239 18.10 -24.05 8.44
N LYS A 240 17.56 -23.00 9.04
CA LYS A 240 17.65 -22.74 10.48
C LYS A 240 16.55 -23.45 11.29
N HIS A 241 15.34 -23.54 10.74
CA HIS A 241 14.15 -23.98 11.46
C HIS A 241 13.47 -25.21 10.86
N GLY A 242 13.86 -25.62 9.64
CA GLY A 242 13.26 -26.76 8.93
C GLY A 242 11.87 -26.49 8.36
N VAL A 243 11.28 -25.32 8.62
CA VAL A 243 9.92 -24.97 8.22
C VAL A 243 9.80 -23.50 7.85
N LEU A 244 8.81 -23.17 7.00
CA LEU A 244 8.36 -21.81 6.76
C LEU A 244 7.08 -21.55 7.57
N GLN A 245 7.17 -20.67 8.56
CA GLN A 245 6.04 -20.25 9.38
C GLN A 245 6.06 -18.75 9.61
N CYS A 246 4.88 -18.16 9.85
CA CYS A 246 4.74 -16.76 10.18
C CYS A 246 5.46 -16.44 11.49
N GLU A 247 6.36 -15.46 11.49
CA GLU A 247 7.12 -15.05 12.68
C GLU A 247 6.25 -14.31 13.72
N ALA A 248 5.04 -13.88 13.34
CA ALA A 248 4.08 -13.23 14.24
C ALA A 248 3.09 -14.20 14.89
N CYS A 249 2.46 -15.09 14.11
CA CYS A 249 1.36 -15.95 14.58
C CYS A 249 1.62 -17.46 14.44
N ASP A 250 2.83 -17.85 14.04
CA ASP A 250 3.26 -19.25 13.85
C ASP A 250 2.44 -20.04 12.80
N PHE A 251 1.61 -19.37 12.01
CA PHE A 251 0.86 -20.00 10.92
C PHE A 251 1.78 -20.63 9.88
N ASN A 252 1.54 -21.89 9.54
CA ASN A 252 2.30 -22.65 8.56
C ASN A 252 1.35 -23.11 7.45
N PHE A 253 1.53 -22.60 6.23
CA PHE A 253 0.67 -22.90 5.09
C PHE A 253 0.73 -24.38 4.69
N SER A 254 1.93 -24.96 4.61
CA SER A 254 2.12 -26.35 4.20
C SER A 254 1.45 -27.32 5.18
N LYS A 255 1.54 -27.05 6.48
CA LYS A 255 0.89 -27.85 7.53
C LYS A 255 -0.63 -27.74 7.50
N THR A 256 -1.18 -26.56 7.19
CA THR A 256 -2.63 -26.30 7.22
C THR A 256 -3.32 -26.72 5.93
N TYR A 257 -2.71 -26.47 4.77
CA TYR A 257 -3.36 -26.64 3.46
C TYR A 257 -2.81 -27.81 2.63
N GLY A 258 -1.65 -28.35 2.98
CA GLY A 258 -1.02 -29.44 2.24
C GLY A 258 0.38 -29.10 1.72
N PRO A 259 1.19 -30.13 1.38
CA PRO A 259 2.59 -29.95 0.98
C PRO A 259 2.76 -29.22 -0.36
N ASP A 260 1.75 -29.22 -1.22
CA ASP A 260 1.70 -28.51 -2.51
C ASP A 260 1.71 -26.97 -2.38
N ILE A 261 1.39 -26.45 -1.20
CA ILE A 261 1.39 -25.01 -0.87
C ILE A 261 2.72 -24.61 -0.18
N GLU A 262 3.74 -25.46 -0.22
CA GLU A 262 5.07 -25.16 0.32
C GLU A 262 5.67 -23.91 -0.34
N GLY A 263 6.28 -23.04 0.48
CA GLY A 263 6.87 -21.79 0.01
C GLY A 263 5.91 -20.61 -0.04
N VAL A 264 4.60 -20.80 0.15
CA VAL A 264 3.64 -19.69 0.29
C VAL A 264 3.82 -19.03 1.64
N ILE A 265 4.44 -17.85 1.64
CA ILE A 265 4.63 -16.95 2.77
C ILE A 265 5.22 -15.64 2.24
N ASP A 266 4.82 -14.51 2.81
CA ASP A 266 5.30 -13.18 2.41
C ASP A 266 6.60 -12.84 3.15
N VAL A 267 7.46 -12.08 2.48
CA VAL A 267 8.69 -11.53 3.08
C VAL A 267 8.46 -10.05 3.31
N HIS A 268 8.59 -9.64 4.56
CA HIS A 268 8.35 -8.27 5.00
C HIS A 268 9.66 -7.61 5.43
N HIS A 269 9.89 -6.36 5.04
CA HIS A 269 11.01 -5.57 5.55
C HIS A 269 10.66 -4.95 6.91
N THR A 270 11.38 -5.35 7.96
CA THR A 270 11.08 -4.92 9.33
C THR A 270 11.58 -3.50 9.65
N LYS A 271 12.42 -2.93 8.80
CA LYS A 271 12.97 -1.59 8.97
C LYS A 271 12.40 -0.63 7.92
N PRO A 272 11.87 0.53 8.34
CA PRO A 272 11.55 1.64 7.45
C PRO A 272 12.72 1.99 6.49
N LEU A 273 12.51 2.09 5.16
CA LEU A 273 13.56 2.47 4.21
C LEU A 273 14.16 3.85 4.45
N HIS A 274 13.44 4.80 5.07
CA HIS A 274 14.04 6.09 5.40
C HIS A 274 15.20 5.97 6.38
N THR A 275 15.27 4.85 7.11
CA THR A 275 16.39 4.53 8.01
C THR A 275 17.58 3.87 7.29
N LEU A 276 17.44 3.55 6.00
CA LEU A 276 18.51 2.97 5.20
C LEU A 276 19.30 4.06 4.48
N GLN A 277 20.62 4.04 4.65
CA GLN A 277 21.53 4.96 3.99
C GLN A 277 21.73 4.59 2.52
N PRO A 278 22.05 5.56 1.65
CA PRO A 278 22.45 5.26 0.27
C PRO A 278 23.61 4.25 0.23
N GLY A 279 23.36 3.08 -0.38
CA GLY A 279 24.34 1.98 -0.45
C GLY A 279 24.11 0.85 0.56
N ASP A 280 23.18 1.02 1.52
CA ASP A 280 22.80 -0.05 2.42
C ASP A 280 22.17 -1.21 1.65
N LYS A 281 22.78 -2.39 1.78
CA LYS A 281 22.21 -3.64 1.28
C LYS A 281 21.25 -4.17 2.33
N THR A 282 20.02 -4.50 1.93
CA THR A 282 19.09 -5.22 2.81
C THR A 282 19.77 -6.49 3.33
N LYS A 283 19.84 -6.64 4.65
CA LYS A 283 20.32 -7.87 5.29
C LYS A 283 19.13 -8.80 5.50
N LEU A 284 19.36 -10.12 5.49
CA LEU A 284 18.29 -11.09 5.77
C LEU A 284 17.70 -10.94 7.19
N ALA A 285 18.48 -10.39 8.12
CA ALA A 285 18.03 -10.04 9.47
C ALA A 285 17.06 -8.84 9.51
N ASP A 286 16.99 -8.04 8.44
CA ASP A 286 16.02 -6.94 8.31
C ASP A 286 14.71 -7.41 7.65
N LEU A 287 14.54 -8.73 7.50
CA LEU A 287 13.39 -9.37 6.88
C LEU A 287 12.71 -10.33 7.84
N ALA A 288 11.39 -10.36 7.78
CA ALA A 288 10.55 -11.32 8.50
C ALA A 288 9.66 -12.10 7.52
N LEU A 289 9.36 -13.34 7.85
CA LEU A 289 8.35 -14.15 7.19
C LEU A 289 6.99 -13.93 7.82
N LEU A 290 6.00 -13.47 7.06
CA LEU A 290 4.64 -13.21 7.54
C LEU A 290 3.60 -13.92 6.66
N CYS A 291 2.51 -14.38 7.28
CA CYS A 291 1.33 -14.77 6.50
C CYS A 291 0.60 -13.52 5.98
N ALA A 292 -0.21 -13.68 4.93
CA ALA A 292 -0.95 -12.58 4.30
C ALA A 292 -1.75 -11.72 5.29
N ASN A 293 -2.37 -12.36 6.30
CA ASN A 293 -3.13 -11.65 7.33
C ASN A 293 -2.23 -10.79 8.23
N CYS A 294 -1.13 -11.36 8.74
CA CYS A 294 -0.19 -10.61 9.59
C CYS A 294 0.53 -9.51 8.80
N HIS A 295 0.87 -9.76 7.53
CA HIS A 295 1.45 -8.75 6.66
C HIS A 295 0.49 -7.56 6.45
N ARG A 296 -0.79 -7.85 6.19
CA ARG A 296 -1.84 -6.81 6.12
C ARG A 296 -2.00 -6.06 7.45
N VAL A 297 -1.94 -6.75 8.59
CA VAL A 297 -2.00 -6.09 9.92
C VAL A 297 -0.82 -5.15 10.12
N VAL A 298 0.41 -5.54 9.74
CA VAL A 298 1.59 -4.67 9.83
C VAL A 298 1.36 -3.32 9.12
N HIS A 299 0.76 -3.38 7.93
CA HIS A 299 0.49 -2.22 7.09
C HIS A 299 -0.87 -1.54 7.35
N SER A 300 -1.63 -1.95 8.37
CA SER A 300 -3.01 -1.51 8.61
C SER A 300 -3.17 -0.06 9.11
N ARG A 301 -2.08 0.64 9.42
CA ARG A 301 -2.06 2.02 9.93
C ARG A 301 -0.82 2.77 9.42
N ARG A 302 -0.90 4.11 9.37
CA ARG A 302 0.18 4.99 8.86
C ARG A 302 1.54 4.69 9.50
N LYS A 303 1.59 4.60 10.83
CA LYS A 303 2.77 4.10 11.56
C LYS A 303 2.71 2.58 11.61
N TRP A 304 3.45 1.90 10.74
CA TRP A 304 3.47 0.45 10.67
C TRP A 304 3.72 -0.20 12.03
N LEU A 305 3.10 -1.36 12.24
CA LEU A 305 3.38 -2.18 13.40
C LEU A 305 4.70 -2.92 13.21
N SER A 306 5.48 -3.02 14.26
CA SER A 306 6.54 -4.02 14.32
C SER A 306 5.93 -5.43 14.35
N VAL A 307 6.69 -6.42 13.86
CA VAL A 307 6.32 -7.84 13.95
C VAL A 307 6.06 -8.25 15.41
N ALA A 308 6.82 -7.69 16.36
CA ALA A 308 6.62 -7.88 17.79
C ALA A 308 5.25 -7.36 18.26
N GLU A 309 4.86 -6.13 17.90
CA GLU A 309 3.53 -5.60 18.25
C GLU A 309 2.39 -6.45 17.66
N VAL A 310 2.55 -6.97 16.43
CA VAL A 310 1.55 -7.88 15.84
C VAL A 310 1.47 -9.19 16.59
N LYS A 311 2.63 -9.76 16.96
CA LYS A 311 2.71 -10.98 17.77
C LYS A 311 2.02 -10.79 19.12
N ASP A 312 2.34 -9.73 19.84
CA ASP A 312 1.76 -9.45 21.16
C ASP A 312 0.24 -9.33 21.10
N ARG A 313 -0.29 -8.66 20.06
CA ARG A 313 -1.74 -8.54 19.84
C ARG A 313 -2.39 -9.88 19.53
N TYR A 314 -1.75 -10.70 18.69
CA TYR A 314 -2.26 -12.03 18.35
C TYR A 314 -2.33 -12.92 19.61
N GLN A 315 -1.28 -12.91 20.44
CA GLN A 315 -1.25 -13.69 21.68
C GLN A 315 -2.29 -13.18 22.69
N ALA A 316 -2.44 -11.87 22.86
CA ALA A 316 -3.47 -11.29 23.73
C ALA A 316 -4.88 -11.71 23.32
N ALA A 317 -5.19 -11.69 22.01
CA ALA A 317 -6.48 -12.12 21.50
C ALA A 317 -6.72 -13.63 21.70
N LYS A 318 -5.70 -14.46 21.46
CA LYS A 318 -5.77 -15.91 21.66
C LYS A 318 -6.00 -16.31 23.12
N ASN A 319 -5.47 -15.54 24.07
CA ASN A 319 -5.65 -15.80 25.49
C ASN A 319 -7.01 -15.33 26.04
N THR A 320 -7.76 -14.56 25.24
CA THR A 320 -9.07 -14.02 25.61
C THR A 320 -10.23 -14.85 25.00
N ALA A 321 -9.93 -15.70 24.02
CA ALA A 321 -10.87 -16.58 23.33
C ALA A 321 -10.83 -18.00 23.89
#